data_AF-A0A4Y2CC16-F1
#
_entry.id   AF-A0A4Y2CC16-F1
#
_cell.length_a   1.000
_cell.length_b   1.000
_cell.length_c   1.000
_cell.angle_alpha   90.00
_cell.angle_beta   90.00
_cell.angle_gamma   90.00
#
_symmetry.space_group_name_H-M   'P 1'
#
loop_
_entity.id
_entity.type
_entity.pdbx_description
1 polymer ?
#
loop_
_entity_poly.entity_id
_entity_poly.type
_entity_poly.pdbx_seq_one_letter_code
_entity_poly.pdbx_strand_id
1 'polypeptide(L)'
;MRPSTIKNLFTDSTGELYSWFVYGQLALLNKAILGMEKDNTTAFEVAEAHKRNLTKRKASNFIPMLAKNIYRNLDEQVRNSVKEEFDGFCERCIAYLDLWRIVLETLNSFHG
;
A
#
# COMPACT_ATOMS: atom_id res chain seq x y z
N MET A 1 1.73 -21.14 -5.29
CA MET A 1 2.92 -20.33 -5.61
C MET A 1 4.10 -21.28 -5.83
N ARG A 2 4.89 -21.13 -6.90
CA ARG A 2 6.03 -22.04 -7.15
C ARG A 2 7.20 -21.67 -6.22
N PRO A 3 8.00 -22.63 -5.71
CA PRO A 3 9.17 -22.34 -4.89
C PRO A 3 10.17 -21.37 -5.56
N SER A 4 10.28 -21.45 -6.89
CA SER A 4 11.10 -20.52 -7.68
C SER A 4 10.62 -19.07 -7.60
N THR A 5 9.31 -18.83 -7.50
CA THR A 5 8.75 -17.48 -7.36
C THR A 5 9.16 -16.85 -6.02
N ILE A 6 9.13 -17.65 -4.95
CA ILE A 6 9.56 -17.20 -3.62
C ILE A 6 11.06 -16.95 -3.62
N LYS A 7 11.85 -17.83 -4.24
CA LYS A 7 13.29 -17.64 -4.37
C LYS A 7 13.62 -16.33 -5.11
N ASN A 8 12.98 -16.11 -6.26
CA ASN A 8 13.22 -14.92 -7.09
C ASN A 8 12.91 -13.61 -6.36
N LEU A 9 11.85 -13.59 -5.53
CA LEU A 9 11.52 -12.45 -4.67
C LEU A 9 12.70 -11.99 -3.79
N PHE A 10 13.58 -12.91 -3.39
CA PHE A 10 14.73 -12.62 -2.52
C PHE A 10 16.08 -12.61 -3.25
N THR A 11 16.12 -12.90 -4.55
CA THR A 11 17.40 -13.08 -5.27
C THR A 11 17.59 -12.15 -6.46
N ASP A 12 16.53 -11.56 -7.01
CA ASP A 12 16.66 -10.60 -8.10
C ASP A 12 16.29 -9.17 -7.67
N SER A 13 16.81 -8.18 -8.40
CA SER A 13 16.62 -6.76 -8.10
C SER A 13 15.15 -6.34 -8.12
N THR A 14 14.34 -6.97 -8.95
CA THR A 14 12.91 -6.71 -9.02
C THR A 14 12.24 -7.19 -7.74
N GLY A 15 12.55 -8.40 -7.28
CA GLY A 15 12.08 -8.96 -6.01
C GLY A 15 12.47 -8.11 -4.80
N GLU A 16 13.70 -7.59 -4.77
CA GLU A 16 14.14 -6.64 -3.74
C GLU A 16 13.30 -5.35 -3.76
N LEU A 17 13.03 -4.80 -4.95
CA LEU A 17 12.18 -3.63 -5.12
C LEU A 17 10.74 -3.89 -4.63
N TYR A 18 10.14 -5.03 -4.96
CA TYR A 18 8.82 -5.42 -4.43
C TYR A 18 8.85 -5.57 -2.92
N SER A 19 9.91 -6.15 -2.35
CA SER A 19 10.06 -6.31 -0.90
C SER A 19 10.07 -4.95 -0.20
N TRP A 20 10.83 -3.99 -0.72
CA TRP A 20 10.84 -2.62 -0.20
C TRP A 20 9.50 -1.91 -0.37
N PHE A 21 8.79 -2.15 -1.48
CA PHE A 21 7.45 -1.60 -1.68
C PHE A 21 6.47 -2.13 -0.63
N VAL A 22 6.39 -3.45 -0.45
CA VAL A 22 5.53 -4.09 0.55
C VAL A 22 5.87 -3.58 1.95
N TYR A 23 7.15 -3.52 2.31
CA TYR A 23 7.59 -2.94 3.58
C TYR A 23 7.10 -1.49 3.75
N GLY A 24 7.22 -0.66 2.71
CA GLY A 24 6.75 0.72 2.72
C GLY A 24 5.23 0.84 2.91
N GLN A 25 4.44 -0.09 2.39
CA GLN A 25 2.98 -0.16 2.59
C GLN A 25 2.63 -0.63 4.01
N LEU A 26 3.31 -1.67 4.51
CA LEU A 26 3.15 -2.16 5.87
C LEU A 26 3.50 -1.08 6.91
N ALA A 27 4.58 -0.33 6.71
CA ALA A 27 4.95 0.77 7.60
C ALA A 27 3.87 1.88 7.62
N LEU A 28 3.22 2.15 6.48
CA LEU A 28 2.14 3.13 6.40
C LEU A 28 0.87 2.63 7.11
N LEU A 29 0.53 1.35 6.93
CA LEU A 29 -0.61 0.73 7.60
C LEU A 29 -0.38 0.68 9.12
N ASN A 30 0.80 0.25 9.56
CA ASN A 30 1.16 0.21 10.97
C ASN A 30 1.06 1.59 11.62
N LYS A 31 1.47 2.65 10.91
CA LYS A 31 1.28 4.03 11.38
C LYS A 31 -0.20 4.39 11.55
N ALA A 32 -1.07 3.92 10.66
CA ALA A 32 -2.52 4.15 10.76
C ALA A 32 -3.11 3.41 11.97
N ILE A 33 -2.75 2.14 12.17
CA ILE A 33 -3.19 1.32 13.31
C ILE A 33 -2.73 1.95 14.63
N LEU A 34 -1.46 2.34 14.73
CA LEU A 34 -0.94 2.99 15.94
C LEU A 34 -1.61 4.33 16.24
N GLY A 35 -2.06 5.06 15.22
CA GLY A 35 -2.88 6.26 15.42
C GLY A 35 -4.24 5.91 16.04
N MET A 36 -4.90 4.88 15.50
CA MET A 36 -6.17 4.38 16.04
C MET A 36 -6.05 3.91 17.50
N GLU A 37 -4.96 3.24 17.86
CA GLU A 37 -4.77 2.67 19.20
C GLU A 37 -4.41 3.72 20.25
N LYS A 38 -3.73 4.81 19.85
CA LYS A 38 -3.21 5.83 20.78
C LYS A 38 -4.12 7.03 20.94
N ASP A 39 -4.79 7.43 19.86
CA ASP A 39 -5.64 8.61 19.84
C ASP A 39 -7.10 8.18 20.00
N ASN A 40 -7.94 9.05 20.57
CA ASN A 40 -9.39 8.83 20.65
C ASN A 40 -10.07 9.01 19.27
N THR A 41 -9.41 8.52 18.21
CA THR A 41 -9.81 8.61 16.82
C THR A 41 -10.57 7.36 16.41
N THR A 42 -11.59 7.56 15.58
CA THR A 42 -12.43 6.47 15.10
C THR A 42 -11.71 5.67 14.01
N ALA A 43 -12.07 4.39 13.86
CA ALA A 43 -11.60 3.56 12.76
C ALA A 43 -11.90 4.20 11.38
N PHE A 44 -13.00 4.97 11.28
CA PHE A 44 -13.36 5.73 10.08
C PHE A 44 -12.34 6.82 9.75
N GLU A 45 -11.99 7.67 10.71
CA GLU A 45 -11.02 8.75 10.51
C GLU A 45 -9.63 8.21 10.11
N VAL A 46 -9.24 7.10 10.72
CA VAL A 46 -8.00 6.39 10.41
C VAL A 46 -8.03 5.82 8.99
N ALA A 47 -9.14 5.19 8.58
CA ALA A 47 -9.32 4.68 7.23
C ALA A 47 -9.25 5.79 6.18
N GLU A 48 -9.91 6.94 6.40
CA GLU A 48 -9.87 8.10 5.51
C GLU A 48 -8.47 8.75 5.45
N ALA A 49 -7.76 8.82 6.57
CA ALA A 49 -6.37 9.26 6.59
C ALA A 49 -5.47 8.30 5.80
N HIS A 50 -5.63 6.99 5.97
CA HIS A 50 -4.86 5.98 5.25
C HIS A 50 -5.16 6.02 3.74
N LYS A 51 -6.45 6.15 3.35
CA LYS A 51 -6.89 6.35 1.97
C LYS A 51 -6.22 7.58 1.34
N ARG A 52 -6.24 8.74 2.01
CA ARG A 52 -5.55 9.96 1.54
C ARG A 52 -4.06 9.74 1.31
N ASN A 53 -3.40 8.99 2.19
CA ASN A 53 -1.98 8.67 2.03
C ASN A 53 -1.72 7.75 0.82
N LEU A 54 -2.56 6.74 0.59
CA LEU A 54 -2.47 5.87 -0.58
C LEU A 54 -2.72 6.65 -1.88
N THR A 55 -3.72 7.53 -1.92
CA THR A 55 -3.99 8.41 -3.06
C THR A 55 -2.81 9.31 -3.37
N LYS A 56 -2.18 9.92 -2.35
CA LYS A 56 -0.96 10.73 -2.52
C LYS A 56 0.19 9.89 -3.06
N ARG A 57 0.41 8.68 -2.53
CA ARG A 57 1.47 7.79 -2.99
C ARG A 57 1.31 7.44 -4.47
N LYS A 58 0.10 7.05 -4.88
CA LYS A 58 -0.26 6.78 -6.28
C LYS A 58 0.01 8.00 -7.16
N ALA A 59 -0.54 9.17 -6.82
CA ALA A 59 -0.37 10.39 -7.60
C ALA A 59 1.12 10.83 -7.75
N SER A 60 1.95 10.49 -6.76
CA SER A 60 3.39 10.78 -6.76
C SER A 60 4.27 9.71 -7.40
N ASN A 61 3.70 8.60 -7.92
CA ASN A 61 4.43 7.41 -8.34
C ASN A 61 5.43 6.95 -7.27
N PHE A 62 4.95 6.80 -6.04
CA PHE A 62 5.81 6.60 -4.87
C PHE A 62 6.70 5.34 -5.03
N ILE A 63 8.00 5.56 -4.90
CA ILE A 63 9.00 4.49 -4.74
C ILE A 63 9.66 4.66 -3.36
N PRO A 64 9.72 3.60 -2.53
CA PRO A 64 10.44 3.63 -1.26
C PRO A 64 11.87 4.14 -1.46
N MET A 65 12.34 5.00 -0.55
CA MET A 65 13.65 5.63 -0.67
C MET A 65 14.77 4.60 -0.85
N LEU A 66 14.71 3.50 -0.10
CA LEU A 66 15.68 2.40 -0.13
C LEU A 66 15.68 1.64 -1.46
N ALA A 67 14.60 1.74 -2.24
CA ALA A 67 14.47 1.07 -3.54
C ALA A 67 14.64 2.02 -4.74
N LYS A 68 14.86 3.32 -4.52
CA LYS A 68 14.99 4.31 -5.61
C LYS A 68 16.13 3.98 -6.57
N ASN A 69 17.26 3.53 -6.06
CA ASN A 69 18.41 3.18 -6.90
C ASN A 69 18.09 1.98 -7.79
N ILE A 70 17.47 0.94 -7.21
CA ILE A 70 17.04 -0.26 -7.93
C ILE A 70 16.06 0.12 -9.04
N TYR A 71 15.01 0.88 -8.72
CA TYR A 71 14.01 1.33 -9.67
C TYR A 71 14.59 2.15 -10.83
N ARG A 72 15.57 3.02 -10.54
CA ARG A 72 16.25 3.84 -11.56
C ARG A 72 17.12 3.03 -12.53
N ASN A 73 17.57 1.84 -12.11
CA ASN A 73 18.43 0.98 -12.91
C ASN A 73 17.66 -0.09 -13.68
N LEU A 74 16.33 -0.17 -13.50
CA LEU A 74 15.49 -1.07 -14.31
C LEU A 74 15.39 -0.60 -15.75
N ASP A 75 15.27 -1.55 -16.66
CA ASP A 75 14.84 -1.31 -18.04
C ASP A 75 13.49 -0.58 -18.05
N GLU A 76 13.25 0.26 -19.05
CA GLU A 76 12.05 1.09 -19.15
C GLU A 76 10.76 0.25 -19.19
N GLN A 77 10.77 -0.87 -19.92
CA GLN A 77 9.60 -1.76 -20.01
C GLN A 77 9.29 -2.36 -18.63
N VAL A 78 10.31 -2.85 -17.94
CA VAL A 78 10.16 -3.43 -16.59
C VAL A 78 9.69 -2.38 -15.60
N ARG A 79 10.26 -1.17 -15.68
CA ARG A 79 9.90 -0.04 -14.83
C ARG A 79 8.45 0.37 -14.97
N ASN A 80 7.94 0.40 -16.21
CA ASN A 80 6.54 0.72 -16.50
C ASN A 80 5.60 -0.36 -15.95
N SER A 81 5.94 -1.64 -16.14
CA SER A 81 5.17 -2.76 -15.58
C SER A 81 5.12 -2.72 -14.05
N VAL A 82 6.25 -2.52 -13.38
CA VAL A 82 6.31 -2.36 -11.92
C VAL A 82 5.44 -1.19 -11.45
N LYS A 83 5.49 -0.07 -12.16
CA LYS A 83 4.69 1.11 -11.83
C LYS A 83 3.19 0.80 -11.90
N GLU A 84 2.73 0.18 -12.98
CA GLU A 84 1.33 -0.24 -13.13
C GLU A 84 0.89 -1.17 -12.00
N GLU A 85 1.74 -2.11 -11.60
CA GLU A 85 1.44 -3.00 -10.47
C GLU A 85 1.35 -2.27 -9.13
N PHE A 86 2.24 -1.31 -8.88
CA PHE A 86 2.24 -0.50 -7.65
C PHE A 86 1.03 0.43 -7.58
N ASP A 87 0.66 1.04 -8.70
CA ASP A 87 -0.55 1.86 -8.80
C ASP A 87 -1.81 1.00 -8.60
N GLY A 88 -1.87 -0.16 -9.26
CA GLY A 88 -2.96 -1.11 -9.09
C GLY A 88 -3.07 -1.65 -7.66
N PHE A 89 -1.96 -1.82 -6.95
CA PHE A 89 -1.98 -2.15 -5.52
C PHE A 89 -2.66 -1.05 -4.71
N CYS A 90 -2.26 0.21 -4.92
CA CYS A 90 -2.86 1.34 -4.21
C CYS A 90 -4.36 1.47 -4.52
N GLU A 91 -4.77 1.28 -5.78
CA GLU A 91 -6.18 1.26 -6.19
C GLU A 91 -6.99 0.18 -5.47
N ARG A 92 -6.47 -1.06 -5.41
CA ARG A 92 -7.13 -2.15 -4.70
C ARG A 92 -7.27 -1.86 -3.20
N CYS A 93 -6.24 -1.31 -2.57
CA CYS A 93 -6.32 -0.89 -1.17
C CYS A 93 -7.36 0.22 -0.96
N ILE A 94 -7.40 1.22 -1.83
CA ILE A 94 -8.38 2.31 -1.77
C ILE A 94 -9.81 1.76 -1.92
N ALA A 95 -10.06 0.91 -2.91
CA ALA A 95 -11.35 0.28 -3.13
C ALA A 95 -11.78 -0.58 -1.93
N TYR A 96 -10.83 -1.29 -1.33
CA TYR A 96 -11.08 -2.07 -0.12
C TYR A 96 -11.48 -1.19 1.07
N LEU A 97 -10.80 -0.06 1.29
CA LEU A 97 -11.16 0.90 2.33
C LEU A 97 -12.55 1.50 2.09
N ASP A 98 -12.92 1.77 0.83
CA ASP A 98 -14.26 2.26 0.48
C ASP A 98 -15.35 1.24 0.82
N LEU A 99 -15.10 -0.06 0.62
CA LEU A 99 -16.03 -1.12 1.04
C LEU A 99 -16.18 -1.15 2.57
N TRP A 100 -15.08 -1.07 3.31
CA TRP A 100 -15.13 -1.00 4.78
C TRP A 100 -15.86 0.23 5.30
N ARG A 101 -15.74 1.36 4.60
CA ARG A 101 -16.46 2.58 4.95
C ARG A 101 -17.97 2.35 4.95
N ILE A 102 -18.50 1.72 3.91
CA ILE A 102 -19.92 1.39 3.80
C ILE A 102 -20.36 0.51 4.98
N VAL A 103 -19.54 -0.49 5.34
CA VAL A 103 -19.83 -1.38 6.48
C VAL A 103 -19.85 -0.61 7.80
N LEU A 104 -18.87 0.26 8.05
CA LEU A 104 -18.78 1.07 9.27
C LEU A 104 -19.93 2.07 9.39
N GLU A 105 -20.30 2.74 8.30
CA GLU A 105 -21.45 3.65 8.24
C GLU A 105 -22.77 2.90 8.53
N THR A 106 -22.90 1.69 7.99
CA THR A 106 -24.06 0.82 8.21
C THR A 106 -24.15 0.34 9.66
N LEU A 107 -23.05 -0.07 10.29
CA LEU A 107 -23.04 -0.51 11.69
C LEU A 107 -23.43 0.61 12.65
N ASN A 108 -23.01 1.85 12.36
CA ASN A 108 -23.35 3.02 13.17
C ASN A 108 -24.82 3.41 13.04
N SER A 109 -25.48 3.16 11.90
CA SER A 109 -26.90 3.46 11.72
C SER A 109 -27.83 2.43 12.40
N PHE A 110 -27.34 1.23 12.73
CA PHE A 110 -28.09 0.22 13.48
C PHE A 110 -28.05 0.40 15.01
N HIS A 111 -27.17 1.27 15.52
CA HIS A 111 -27.09 1.60 16.96
C HIS A 111 -27.79 2.91 17.31
N GLY A 112 -28.60 3.47 16.39
CA GLY A 112 -29.44 4.65 16.58
C GLY A 112 -30.87 4.33 16.94
#